data_AF-A0A3M2G649-F1
#
_entry.id   AF-A0A3M2G649-F1
#
_cell.length_a   1.000
_cell.length_b   1.000
_cell.length_c   1.000
_cell.angle_alpha   90.00
_cell.angle_beta   90.00
_cell.angle_gamma   90.00
#
_symmetry.space_group_name_H-M   'P 1'
#
loop_
_entity.id
_entity.type
_entity.pdbx_description
1 polymer ?
#
loop_
_entity_poly.entity_id
_entity_poly.type
_entity_poly.pdbx_seq_one_letter_code
_entity_poly.pdbx_strand_id
1 'polypeptide(L)'
;DRTPILRERPAHIRRITHVFNRGNWLDPAEAVEPDVPSSLPPLPEGAPRNRLGLAQWLVSPANPLTARVTVNRFWQQLFGTGLVETLEDFGTQGERPSHPALLDHLALRFMHVHGWRVKALLREIVLSATYRQASQASPELIERDPQNRLLARGPRVRLTAEQVRDQALAVSGLLSDKRGGPSVMPPQPEGIWNSPYNGEQWIASEGEDRYRRALYTYWKRSSPYPSLLAFDAPMRDVCVSRRIPTNTPLQALVTLNDPVYVEAAQALARRMRAEGGDSVDGRLQRGYRLVLMRPPDAATLAELRGLYADALTHFRADEAARVRFFQTAAYPDASAAGPEAEDAALAVVANALLNLDAVLMK
;
A
#
# COMPACT_ATOMS: atom_id res chain seq x y z
N ASP A 1 -5.19 -27.03 19.72
CA ASP A 1 -5.65 -25.70 19.31
C ASP A 1 -5.79 -24.75 20.49
N ARG A 2 -5.08 -23.61 20.47
CA ARG A 2 -5.17 -22.54 21.48
C ARG A 2 -5.70 -21.22 20.89
N THR A 3 -6.36 -21.28 19.73
CA THR A 3 -6.96 -20.09 19.12
C THR A 3 -8.14 -19.64 19.98
N PRO A 4 -8.11 -18.43 20.56
CA PRO A 4 -9.25 -17.91 21.29
C PRO A 4 -10.45 -17.83 20.34
N ILE A 5 -11.53 -18.55 20.65
CA ILE A 5 -12.79 -18.46 19.93
C ILE A 5 -13.75 -17.58 20.69
N LEU A 6 -14.47 -16.73 19.95
CA LEU A 6 -15.49 -15.88 20.52
C LEU A 6 -16.74 -16.72 20.77
N ARG A 7 -17.10 -16.92 22.04
CA ARG A 7 -18.27 -17.73 22.43
C ARG A 7 -19.47 -16.83 22.71
N GLU A 8 -20.63 -17.24 22.23
CA GLU A 8 -21.90 -16.57 22.55
C GLU A 8 -22.16 -16.59 24.07
N ARG A 9 -22.71 -15.51 24.60
CA ARG A 9 -23.03 -15.43 26.02
C ARG A 9 -24.17 -16.41 26.35
N PRO A 10 -24.10 -17.14 27.47
CA PRO A 10 -25.24 -17.89 27.99
C PRO A 10 -26.49 -17.01 28.12
N ALA A 11 -27.67 -17.59 27.89
CA ALA A 11 -28.94 -16.86 27.88
C ALA A 11 -29.17 -16.02 29.15
N HIS A 12 -28.77 -16.53 30.32
CA HIS A 12 -28.97 -15.86 31.61
C HIS A 12 -28.06 -14.63 31.85
N ILE A 13 -27.00 -14.42 31.04
CA ILE A 13 -26.16 -13.20 31.07
C ILE A 13 -26.21 -12.42 29.75
N ARG A 14 -27.19 -12.72 28.90
CA ARG A 14 -27.39 -12.04 27.64
C ARG A 14 -27.90 -10.63 27.90
N ARG A 15 -27.29 -9.65 27.23
CA ARG A 15 -27.72 -8.25 27.32
C ARG A 15 -29.04 -8.09 26.55
N ILE A 16 -30.06 -7.56 27.20
CA ILE A 16 -31.29 -7.12 26.53
C ILE A 16 -30.94 -5.88 25.69
N THR A 17 -31.31 -5.90 24.42
CA THR A 17 -31.08 -4.80 23.48
C THR A 17 -32.41 -4.13 23.17
N HIS A 18 -32.44 -2.81 23.17
CA HIS A 18 -33.64 -2.02 22.90
C HIS A 18 -33.42 -1.15 21.66
N VAL A 19 -34.50 -0.88 20.93
CA VAL A 19 -34.53 0.25 20.02
C VAL A 19 -34.65 1.52 20.86
N PHE A 20 -34.00 2.61 20.43
CA PHE A 20 -34.05 3.89 21.14
C PHE A 20 -35.02 4.85 20.44
N ASN A 21 -35.91 5.48 21.21
CA ASN A 21 -36.81 6.50 20.68
C ASN A 21 -36.00 7.63 20.07
N ARG A 22 -36.12 7.81 18.75
CA ARG A 22 -35.37 8.82 17.98
C ARG A 22 -33.85 8.75 18.19
N GLY A 23 -33.32 7.57 18.55
CA GLY A 23 -31.88 7.37 18.81
C GLY A 23 -31.39 7.88 20.17
N ASN A 24 -32.26 8.34 21.07
CA ASN A 24 -31.87 8.78 22.41
C ASN A 24 -31.54 7.57 23.31
N TRP A 25 -30.26 7.38 23.62
CA TRP A 25 -29.79 6.25 24.45
C TRP A 25 -30.32 6.25 25.89
N LEU A 26 -30.89 7.37 26.35
CA LEU A 26 -31.57 7.50 27.65
C LEU A 26 -33.04 7.07 27.62
N ASP A 27 -33.63 6.88 26.44
CA ASP A 27 -35.06 6.55 26.26
C ASP A 27 -35.22 5.22 25.50
N PRO A 28 -35.01 4.07 26.18
CA PRO A 28 -35.19 2.75 25.61
C PRO A 28 -36.67 2.46 25.31
N ALA A 29 -36.94 2.05 24.08
CA ALA A 29 -38.23 1.58 23.62
C ALA A 29 -38.28 0.04 23.69
N GLU A 30 -38.92 -0.60 22.70
CA GLU A 30 -39.13 -2.03 22.64
C GLU A 30 -37.81 -2.82 22.64
N ALA A 31 -37.80 -3.93 23.36
CA ALA A 31 -36.71 -4.90 23.31
C ALA A 31 -36.72 -5.61 21.96
N VAL A 32 -35.54 -5.86 21.40
CA VAL A 32 -35.35 -6.51 20.10
C VAL A 32 -34.42 -7.70 20.18
N GLU A 33 -34.68 -8.66 19.30
CA GLU A 33 -33.84 -9.82 19.10
C GLU A 33 -32.98 -9.67 17.84
N PRO A 34 -31.81 -10.34 17.75
CA PRO A 34 -31.00 -10.36 16.55
C PRO A 34 -31.79 -10.94 15.37
N ASP A 35 -31.80 -10.16 14.30
CA ASP A 35 -32.35 -10.54 13.01
C ASP A 35 -31.65 -9.74 11.90
N VAL A 36 -32.02 -10.00 10.65
CA VAL A 36 -31.53 -9.29 9.46
C VAL A 36 -32.56 -8.26 8.99
N PRO A 37 -32.15 -7.19 8.27
CA PRO A 37 -33.08 -6.22 7.72
C PRO A 37 -34.11 -6.89 6.79
N SER A 38 -35.40 -6.60 6.98
CA SER A 38 -36.49 -7.19 6.20
C SER A 38 -36.49 -6.80 4.71
N SER A 39 -35.78 -5.74 4.35
CA SER A 39 -35.54 -5.33 2.97
C SER A 39 -34.52 -6.22 2.23
N LEU A 40 -33.84 -7.12 2.94
CA LEU A 40 -32.88 -8.06 2.41
C LEU A 40 -33.40 -9.50 2.59
N PRO A 41 -32.77 -10.50 1.94
CA PRO A 41 -33.17 -11.90 2.10
C PRO A 41 -33.19 -12.31 3.58
N PRO A 42 -34.07 -13.24 3.99
CA PRO A 42 -34.11 -13.73 5.37
C PRO A 42 -32.86 -14.55 5.72
N LEU A 43 -32.66 -14.83 7.02
CA LEU A 43 -31.66 -15.79 7.48
C LEU A 43 -31.87 -17.17 6.80
N PRO A 44 -30.80 -17.89 6.44
CA PRO A 44 -30.91 -19.26 5.95
C PRO A 44 -31.65 -20.16 6.95
N GLU A 45 -32.37 -21.15 6.43
CA GLU A 45 -33.07 -22.12 7.29
C GLU A 45 -32.08 -22.84 8.23
N GLY A 46 -32.44 -22.93 9.51
CA GLY A 46 -31.59 -23.53 10.55
C GLY A 46 -30.39 -22.68 10.99
N ALA A 47 -30.16 -21.50 10.40
CA ALA A 47 -29.11 -20.61 10.84
C ALA A 47 -29.43 -20.05 12.25
N PRO A 48 -28.48 -20.11 13.21
CA PRO A 48 -28.73 -19.59 14.55
C PRO A 48 -28.79 -18.06 14.54
N ARG A 49 -29.67 -17.45 15.34
CA ARG A 49 -29.80 -15.98 15.48
C ARG A 49 -28.67 -15.38 16.34
N ASN A 50 -27.44 -15.58 15.90
CA ASN A 50 -26.22 -15.09 16.53
C ASN A 50 -25.17 -14.76 15.45
N ARG A 51 -23.92 -14.51 15.86
CA ARG A 51 -22.84 -14.13 14.93
C ARG A 51 -22.56 -15.19 13.86
N LEU A 52 -22.77 -16.48 14.15
CA LEU A 52 -22.59 -17.55 13.17
C LEU A 52 -23.65 -17.49 12.08
N GLY A 53 -24.93 -17.33 12.43
CA GLY A 53 -25.99 -17.18 11.43
C GLY A 53 -25.87 -15.89 10.62
N LEU A 54 -25.41 -14.80 11.24
CA LEU A 54 -25.05 -13.58 10.49
C LEU A 54 -23.93 -13.87 9.47
N ALA A 55 -22.90 -14.63 9.84
CA ALA A 55 -21.82 -14.99 8.92
C ALA A 55 -22.35 -15.85 7.75
N GLN A 56 -23.19 -16.85 8.05
CA GLN A 56 -23.85 -17.70 7.05
C GLN A 56 -24.73 -16.88 6.09
N TRP A 57 -25.47 -15.91 6.62
CA TRP A 57 -26.31 -15.01 5.84
C TRP A 57 -25.52 -14.06 4.96
N LEU A 58 -24.41 -13.50 5.47
CA LEU A 58 -23.54 -12.61 4.71
C LEU A 58 -22.99 -13.29 3.45
N VAL A 59 -22.55 -14.54 3.54
CA VAL A 59 -22.00 -15.28 2.38
C VAL A 59 -23.02 -16.18 1.69
N SER A 60 -24.30 -16.05 2.03
CA SER A 60 -25.39 -16.82 1.43
C SER A 60 -25.48 -16.53 -0.07
N PRO A 61 -25.73 -17.53 -0.93
CA PRO A 61 -26.00 -17.32 -2.35
C PRO A 61 -27.19 -16.40 -2.62
N ALA A 62 -28.12 -16.30 -1.68
CA ALA A 62 -29.27 -15.40 -1.78
C ALA A 62 -28.88 -13.94 -1.54
N ASN A 63 -27.75 -13.65 -0.89
CA ASN A 63 -27.32 -12.29 -0.59
C ASN A 63 -26.69 -11.63 -1.84
N PRO A 64 -27.31 -10.59 -2.40
CA PRO A 64 -26.85 -10.00 -3.66
C PRO A 64 -25.65 -9.05 -3.49
N LEU A 65 -25.30 -8.64 -2.26
CA LEU A 65 -24.36 -7.55 -2.02
C LEU A 65 -22.94 -8.03 -1.76
N THR A 66 -22.76 -9.08 -0.95
CA THR A 66 -21.42 -9.46 -0.44
C THR A 66 -20.44 -9.75 -1.56
N ALA A 67 -20.85 -10.49 -2.58
CA ALA A 67 -20.00 -10.78 -3.74
C ALA A 67 -19.70 -9.51 -4.55
N ARG A 68 -20.72 -8.68 -4.83
CA ARG A 68 -20.57 -7.41 -5.56
C ARG A 68 -19.61 -6.44 -4.86
N VAL A 69 -19.80 -6.21 -3.57
CA VAL A 69 -18.95 -5.32 -2.76
C VAL A 69 -17.51 -5.85 -2.73
N THR A 70 -17.34 -7.16 -2.54
CA THR A 70 -16.01 -7.79 -2.48
C THR A 70 -15.26 -7.70 -3.80
N VAL A 71 -15.93 -8.04 -4.91
CA VAL A 71 -15.38 -7.91 -6.27
C VAL A 71 -15.01 -6.46 -6.56
N ASN A 72 -15.88 -5.51 -6.22
CA ASN A 72 -15.63 -4.10 -6.45
C ASN A 72 -14.40 -3.58 -5.68
N ARG A 73 -14.18 -4.06 -4.45
CA ARG A 73 -12.97 -3.73 -3.68
C ARG A 73 -11.71 -4.28 -4.34
N PHE A 74 -11.72 -5.52 -4.82
CA PHE A 74 -10.57 -6.08 -5.55
C PHE A 74 -10.35 -5.36 -6.89
N TRP A 75 -11.43 -5.05 -7.60
CA TRP A 75 -11.37 -4.24 -8.81
C TRP A 75 -10.72 -2.89 -8.53
N GLN A 76 -11.19 -2.17 -7.50
CA GLN A 76 -10.62 -0.88 -7.10
C GLN A 76 -9.14 -0.98 -6.74
N GLN A 77 -8.70 -2.04 -6.05
CA GLN A 77 -7.28 -2.22 -5.73
C GLN A 77 -6.40 -2.41 -6.97
N LEU A 78 -6.95 -2.98 -8.05
CA LEU A 78 -6.24 -3.23 -9.31
C LEU A 78 -6.33 -2.05 -10.28
N PHE A 79 -7.49 -1.40 -10.38
CA PHE A 79 -7.77 -0.32 -11.34
C PHE A 79 -7.71 1.09 -10.75
N GLY A 80 -7.56 1.22 -9.43
CA GLY A 80 -7.56 2.49 -8.69
C GLY A 80 -8.96 2.99 -8.34
N THR A 81 -9.93 2.79 -9.23
CA THR A 81 -11.33 3.14 -9.05
C THR A 81 -12.21 1.90 -9.19
N GLY A 82 -13.16 1.72 -8.27
CA GLY A 82 -14.14 0.64 -8.34
C GLY A 82 -15.09 0.80 -9.52
N LEU A 83 -15.73 -0.30 -9.93
CA LEU A 83 -16.90 -0.23 -10.82
C LEU A 83 -18.01 0.62 -10.18
N VAL A 84 -18.17 0.49 -8.87
CA VAL A 84 -18.83 1.48 -8.00
C VAL A 84 -17.73 2.28 -7.30
N GLU A 85 -17.70 3.59 -7.49
CA GLU A 85 -16.64 4.43 -6.92
C GLU A 85 -16.72 4.51 -5.38
N THR A 86 -17.94 4.63 -4.85
CA THR A 86 -18.23 4.72 -3.41
C THR A 86 -18.09 3.36 -2.75
N LEU A 87 -16.87 3.03 -2.29
CA LEU A 87 -16.58 1.73 -1.66
C LEU A 87 -17.34 1.50 -0.34
N GLU A 88 -17.70 2.58 0.33
CA GLU A 88 -18.46 2.63 1.58
C GLU A 88 -19.98 2.55 1.38
N ASP A 89 -20.50 2.85 0.18
CA ASP A 89 -21.94 2.93 -0.05
C ASP A 89 -22.33 2.32 -1.40
N PHE A 90 -23.07 1.20 -1.32
CA PHE A 90 -23.69 0.50 -2.45
C PHE A 90 -25.20 0.73 -2.52
N GLY A 91 -25.72 1.61 -1.66
CA GLY A 91 -27.12 2.01 -1.57
C GLY A 91 -27.41 3.28 -2.37
N THR A 92 -28.45 3.99 -1.97
CA THR A 92 -29.01 5.11 -2.75
C THR A 92 -28.19 6.41 -2.68
N GLN A 93 -27.30 6.54 -1.69
CA GLN A 93 -26.38 7.68 -1.58
C GLN A 93 -25.02 7.38 -2.24
N GLY A 94 -24.81 6.14 -2.70
CA GLY A 94 -23.64 5.73 -3.46
C GLY A 94 -23.76 6.00 -4.96
N GLU A 95 -22.63 5.91 -5.65
CA GLU A 95 -22.55 5.98 -7.10
C GLU A 95 -23.12 4.73 -7.77
N ARG A 96 -23.67 4.90 -8.98
CA ARG A 96 -24.11 3.74 -9.77
C ARG A 96 -22.89 3.02 -10.37
N PRO A 97 -22.95 1.68 -10.53
CA PRO A 97 -21.88 0.96 -11.20
C PRO A 97 -21.68 1.49 -12.63
N SER A 98 -20.43 1.76 -13.02
CA SER A 98 -20.10 2.14 -14.41
C SER A 98 -20.44 1.02 -15.39
N HIS A 99 -20.21 -0.23 -14.98
CA HIS A 99 -20.46 -1.43 -15.78
C HIS A 99 -21.24 -2.46 -14.95
N PRO A 100 -22.58 -2.31 -14.80
CA PRO A 100 -23.38 -3.16 -13.91
C PRO A 100 -23.36 -4.65 -14.33
N ALA A 101 -23.44 -4.93 -15.63
CA ALA A 101 -23.39 -6.31 -16.12
C ALA A 101 -22.03 -6.98 -15.85
N LEU A 102 -20.92 -6.23 -15.92
CA LEU A 102 -19.59 -6.75 -15.58
C LEU A 102 -19.47 -7.04 -14.09
N LEU A 103 -19.96 -6.12 -13.25
CA LEU A 103 -19.97 -6.32 -11.80
C LEU A 103 -20.76 -7.59 -11.42
N ASP A 104 -21.93 -7.77 -12.01
CA ASP A 104 -22.78 -8.94 -11.78
C ASP A 104 -22.12 -10.22 -12.27
N HIS A 105 -21.53 -10.18 -13.46
CA HIS A 105 -20.80 -11.31 -14.02
C HIS A 105 -19.66 -11.77 -13.09
N LEU A 106 -18.81 -10.84 -12.65
CA LEU A 106 -17.69 -11.15 -11.77
C LEU A 106 -18.17 -11.60 -10.38
N ALA A 107 -19.23 -11.01 -9.84
CA ALA A 107 -19.80 -11.39 -8.54
C ALA A 107 -20.37 -12.82 -8.55
N LEU A 108 -21.17 -13.16 -9.57
CA LEU A 108 -21.71 -14.50 -9.75
C LEU A 108 -20.60 -15.52 -9.95
N ARG A 109 -19.58 -15.21 -10.75
CA ARG A 109 -18.42 -16.09 -10.96
C ARG A 109 -17.60 -16.26 -9.68
N PHE A 110 -17.38 -15.19 -8.92
CA PHE A 110 -16.66 -15.26 -7.66
C PHE A 110 -17.34 -16.22 -6.68
N MET A 111 -18.66 -16.16 -6.59
CA MET A 111 -19.47 -17.01 -5.72
C MET A 111 -19.57 -18.46 -6.23
N HIS A 112 -19.99 -18.66 -7.48
CA HIS A 112 -20.37 -19.98 -8.00
C HIS A 112 -19.24 -20.74 -8.68
N VAL A 113 -18.37 -20.06 -9.43
CA VAL A 113 -17.30 -20.70 -10.21
C VAL A 113 -16.01 -20.80 -9.39
N HIS A 114 -15.67 -19.70 -8.71
CA HIS A 114 -14.46 -19.62 -7.91
C HIS A 114 -14.65 -20.13 -6.49
N GLY A 115 -15.90 -20.27 -6.00
CA GLY A 115 -16.17 -20.71 -4.64
C GLY A 115 -15.48 -19.81 -3.61
N TRP A 116 -15.58 -18.49 -3.79
CA TRP A 116 -14.95 -17.48 -2.95
C TRP A 116 -13.41 -17.48 -2.94
N ARG A 117 -12.75 -18.21 -3.85
CA ARG A 117 -11.29 -18.21 -3.98
C ARG A 117 -10.78 -16.90 -4.58
N VAL A 118 -10.27 -16.02 -3.72
CA VAL A 118 -9.75 -14.69 -4.09
C VAL A 118 -8.69 -14.76 -5.20
N LYS A 119 -7.72 -15.69 -5.11
CA LYS A 119 -6.66 -15.82 -6.14
C LYS A 119 -7.22 -16.15 -7.53
N ALA A 120 -8.31 -16.91 -7.60
CA ALA A 120 -8.93 -17.27 -8.88
C ALA A 120 -9.62 -16.06 -9.53
N LEU A 121 -10.34 -15.26 -8.72
CA LEU A 121 -10.91 -13.98 -9.16
C LEU A 121 -9.80 -13.01 -9.63
N LEU A 122 -8.76 -12.81 -8.82
CA LEU A 122 -7.65 -11.92 -9.17
C LEU A 122 -6.98 -12.37 -10.48
N ARG A 123 -6.74 -13.67 -10.66
CA ARG A 123 -6.21 -14.25 -11.90
C ARG A 123 -7.11 -13.93 -13.10
N GLU A 124 -8.42 -14.07 -12.97
CA GLU A 124 -9.37 -13.75 -14.03
C GLU A 124 -9.29 -12.26 -14.43
N ILE A 125 -9.25 -11.36 -13.45
CA ILE A 125 -9.17 -9.92 -13.70
C ILE A 125 -7.84 -9.55 -14.36
N VAL A 126 -6.69 -9.98 -13.81
CA VAL A 126 -5.36 -9.58 -14.32
C VAL A 126 -5.00 -10.23 -15.65
N LEU A 127 -5.67 -11.34 -16.00
CA LEU A 127 -5.55 -11.97 -17.31
C LEU A 127 -6.64 -11.51 -18.31
N SER A 128 -7.47 -10.53 -17.95
CA SER A 128 -8.41 -9.92 -18.90
C SER A 128 -7.68 -9.07 -19.94
N ALA A 129 -8.30 -8.90 -21.12
CA ALA A 129 -7.81 -7.94 -22.11
C ALA A 129 -7.77 -6.52 -21.53
N THR A 130 -8.77 -6.16 -20.73
CA THR A 130 -8.92 -4.84 -20.11
C THR A 130 -7.74 -4.48 -19.19
N TYR A 131 -7.30 -5.40 -18.32
CA TYR A 131 -6.18 -5.15 -17.41
C TYR A 131 -4.83 -5.08 -18.14
N ARG A 132 -4.68 -5.86 -19.22
CA ARG A 132 -3.43 -5.91 -20.03
C ARG A 132 -3.28 -4.76 -21.03
N GLN A 133 -4.23 -3.83 -21.10
CA GLN A 133 -4.09 -2.65 -21.95
C GLN A 133 -2.87 -1.81 -21.56
N ALA A 134 -2.30 -1.09 -22.51
CA ALA A 134 -1.26 -0.11 -22.21
C ALA A 134 -1.85 1.06 -21.41
N SER A 135 -1.12 1.58 -20.43
CA SER A 135 -1.52 2.78 -19.68
C SER A 135 -1.20 4.09 -20.40
N GLN A 136 -0.35 4.04 -21.44
CA GLN A 136 -0.11 5.17 -22.33
C GLN A 136 -1.37 5.48 -23.13
N ALA A 137 -1.71 6.76 -23.20
CA ALA A 137 -2.92 7.23 -23.86
C ALA A 137 -2.64 8.55 -24.57
N SER A 138 -3.33 8.77 -25.70
CA SER A 138 -3.27 10.04 -26.40
C SER A 138 -4.00 11.14 -25.61
N PRO A 139 -3.68 12.42 -25.82
CA PRO A 139 -4.38 13.53 -25.17
C PRO A 139 -5.91 13.46 -25.35
N GLU A 140 -6.37 13.07 -26.55
CA GLU A 140 -7.80 12.95 -26.88
C GLU A 140 -8.48 11.83 -26.07
N LEU A 141 -7.78 10.72 -25.84
CA LEU A 141 -8.30 9.62 -25.02
C LEU A 141 -8.39 10.03 -23.54
N ILE A 142 -7.40 10.79 -23.06
CA ILE A 142 -7.38 11.33 -21.69
C ILE A 142 -8.53 12.33 -21.51
N GLU A 143 -8.78 13.20 -22.49
CA GLU A 143 -9.89 14.15 -22.43
C GLU A 143 -11.26 13.45 -22.39
N ARG A 144 -11.43 12.38 -23.16
CA ARG A 144 -12.69 11.61 -23.20
C ARG A 144 -12.93 10.73 -21.98
N ASP A 145 -11.88 10.22 -21.35
CA ASP A 145 -11.97 9.36 -20.16
C ASP A 145 -10.89 9.71 -19.12
N PRO A 146 -10.98 10.90 -18.48
CA PRO A 146 -9.91 11.40 -17.63
C PRO A 146 -9.65 10.51 -16.41
N GLN A 147 -10.71 9.93 -15.82
CA GLN A 147 -10.61 9.05 -14.65
C GLN A 147 -10.48 7.55 -15.01
N ASN A 148 -10.33 7.21 -16.29
CA ASN A 148 -10.32 5.82 -16.78
C ASN A 148 -11.58 5.02 -16.37
N ARG A 149 -12.73 5.69 -16.26
CA ARG A 149 -14.03 5.13 -15.88
C ARG A 149 -14.61 4.24 -16.97
N LEU A 150 -14.29 4.53 -18.24
CA LEU A 150 -14.69 3.73 -19.40
C LEU A 150 -13.68 2.60 -19.70
N LEU A 151 -12.61 2.51 -18.91
CA LEU A 151 -11.56 1.49 -19.03
C LEU A 151 -10.87 1.53 -20.41
N ALA A 152 -10.73 2.73 -20.96
CA ALA A 152 -10.17 2.96 -22.29
C ALA A 152 -8.65 2.71 -22.37
N ARG A 153 -7.98 2.57 -21.22
CA ARG A 153 -6.54 2.29 -21.10
C ARG A 153 -6.24 1.41 -19.89
N GLY A 154 -5.03 0.89 -19.84
CA GLY A 154 -4.52 0.13 -18.70
C GLY A 154 -4.52 0.96 -17.42
N PRO A 155 -4.71 0.33 -16.24
CA PRO A 155 -4.68 1.06 -14.99
C PRO A 155 -3.28 1.62 -14.72
N ARG A 156 -3.24 2.82 -14.13
CA ARG A 156 -2.04 3.45 -13.60
C ARG A 156 -2.41 4.11 -12.29
N VAL A 157 -1.92 3.55 -11.19
CA VAL A 157 -2.37 3.93 -9.84
C VAL A 157 -1.16 4.22 -8.96
N ARG A 158 -1.22 5.29 -8.17
CA ARG A 158 -0.23 5.57 -7.13
C ARG A 158 -0.14 4.40 -6.15
N LEU A 159 1.08 4.03 -5.77
CA LEU A 159 1.32 3.08 -4.69
C LEU A 159 0.86 3.66 -3.35
N THR A 160 0.38 2.80 -2.44
CA THR A 160 0.11 3.25 -1.06
C THR A 160 1.42 3.49 -0.31
N ALA A 161 1.38 4.26 0.77
CA ALA A 161 2.52 4.49 1.67
C ALA A 161 3.35 3.23 1.99
N GLU A 162 2.66 2.15 2.35
CA GLU A 162 3.29 0.87 2.67
C GLU A 162 3.97 0.25 1.45
N GLN A 163 3.35 0.35 0.27
CA GLN A 163 3.89 -0.18 -0.97
C GLN A 163 5.09 0.63 -1.46
N VAL A 164 5.08 1.96 -1.34
CA VAL A 164 6.21 2.83 -1.71
C VAL A 164 7.46 2.42 -0.92
N ARG A 165 7.32 2.29 0.41
CA ARG A 165 8.42 1.85 1.28
C ARG A 165 8.86 0.42 0.96
N ASP A 166 7.91 -0.52 0.92
CA ASP A 166 8.23 -1.94 0.69
C ASP A 166 8.89 -2.17 -0.67
N GLN A 167 8.49 -1.42 -1.70
CA GLN A 167 9.09 -1.51 -3.02
C GLN A 167 10.53 -1.02 -3.03
N ALA A 168 10.81 0.14 -2.41
CA ALA A 168 12.18 0.67 -2.31
C ALA A 168 13.10 -0.35 -1.61
N LEU A 169 12.64 -0.97 -0.53
CA LEU A 169 13.37 -2.03 0.17
C LEU A 169 13.53 -3.29 -0.67
N ALA A 170 12.50 -3.68 -1.43
CA ALA A 170 12.56 -4.88 -2.27
C ALA A 170 13.57 -4.73 -3.43
N VAL A 171 13.51 -3.62 -4.17
CA VAL A 171 14.41 -3.41 -5.32
C VAL A 171 15.85 -3.14 -4.88
N SER A 172 16.06 -2.58 -3.67
CA SER A 172 17.39 -2.41 -3.10
C SER A 172 17.97 -3.69 -2.47
N GLY A 173 17.14 -4.71 -2.24
CA GLY A 173 17.55 -5.96 -1.59
C GLY A 173 17.61 -5.89 -0.07
N LEU A 174 17.06 -4.83 0.54
CA LEU A 174 17.02 -4.67 2.00
C LEU A 174 15.79 -5.31 2.64
N LEU A 175 14.71 -5.56 1.88
CA LEU A 175 13.44 -6.02 2.45
C LEU A 175 13.61 -7.36 3.19
N SER A 176 13.20 -7.37 4.46
CA SER A 176 13.13 -8.60 5.25
C SER A 176 11.91 -9.46 4.89
N ASP A 177 12.15 -10.75 4.66
CA ASP A 177 11.12 -11.76 4.41
C ASP A 177 10.48 -12.33 5.69
N LYS A 178 10.94 -11.89 6.87
CA LYS A 178 10.43 -12.36 8.18
C LYS A 178 8.92 -12.15 8.28
N ARG A 179 8.19 -13.21 8.61
CA ARG A 179 6.71 -13.20 8.79
C ARG A 179 6.34 -13.37 10.26
N GLY A 180 5.28 -12.67 10.68
CA GLY A 180 4.78 -12.70 12.07
C GLY A 180 5.63 -11.88 13.03
N GLY A 181 5.55 -12.16 14.33
CA GLY A 181 6.31 -11.43 15.36
C GLY A 181 5.74 -10.05 15.70
N PRO A 182 6.38 -9.34 16.65
CA PRO A 182 5.93 -8.03 17.10
C PRO A 182 6.10 -6.95 16.02
N SER A 183 5.44 -5.81 16.22
CA SER A 183 5.68 -4.61 15.43
C SER A 183 7.09 -4.09 15.61
N VAL A 184 7.61 -3.42 14.59
CA VAL A 184 8.93 -2.79 14.57
C VAL A 184 8.82 -1.27 14.48
N MET A 185 9.88 -0.59 14.87
CA MET A 185 9.97 0.87 14.90
C MET A 185 11.13 1.32 13.99
N PRO A 186 10.91 1.51 12.68
CA PRO A 186 11.96 2.01 11.80
C PRO A 186 12.48 3.38 12.27
N PRO A 187 13.69 3.79 11.87
CA PRO A 187 14.23 5.10 12.20
C PRO A 187 13.25 6.23 11.85
N GLN A 188 13.15 7.21 12.73
CA GLN A 188 12.39 8.44 12.53
C GLN A 188 13.06 9.59 13.29
N PRO A 189 12.73 10.86 12.98
CA PRO A 189 13.23 12.01 13.73
C PRO A 189 12.91 11.92 15.23
N GLU A 190 13.80 12.47 16.06
CA GLU A 190 13.56 12.56 17.50
C GLU A 190 12.42 13.54 17.83
N GLY A 191 11.79 13.36 18.98
CA GLY A 191 10.82 14.31 19.54
C GLY A 191 9.38 14.20 19.03
N ILE A 192 9.13 13.59 17.87
CA ILE A 192 7.77 13.49 17.28
C ILE A 192 6.83 12.53 18.03
N TRP A 193 7.39 11.63 18.84
CA TRP A 193 6.61 10.62 19.56
C TRP A 193 6.39 10.99 21.04
N ASN A 194 7.04 12.07 21.50
CA ASN A 194 7.01 12.51 22.89
C ASN A 194 5.57 12.76 23.34
N SER A 195 5.19 12.15 24.46
CA SER A 195 3.87 12.33 25.04
C SER A 195 4.02 12.74 26.51
N PRO A 196 3.32 13.80 26.96
CA PRO A 196 3.36 14.21 28.36
C PRO A 196 2.66 13.20 29.29
N TYR A 197 1.88 12.27 28.75
CA TYR A 197 1.07 11.30 29.52
C TYR A 197 1.52 9.85 29.36
N ASN A 198 2.50 9.56 28.48
CA ASN A 198 3.01 8.23 28.23
C ASN A 198 4.55 8.27 28.10
N GLY A 199 5.24 7.54 28.98
CA GLY A 199 6.70 7.46 29.04
C GLY A 199 7.34 6.45 28.08
N GLU A 200 6.55 5.75 27.27
CA GLU A 200 7.08 4.91 26.19
C GLU A 200 7.96 5.76 25.24
N GLN A 201 8.91 5.11 24.56
CA GLN A 201 9.84 5.77 23.65
C GLN A 201 9.88 5.04 22.32
N TRP A 202 10.12 5.78 21.24
CA TRP A 202 10.39 5.20 19.94
C TRP A 202 11.85 4.72 19.89
N ILE A 203 12.06 3.44 20.16
CA ILE A 203 13.38 2.82 20.09
C ILE A 203 13.54 2.26 18.68
N ALA A 204 14.44 2.85 17.90
CA ALA A 204 14.68 2.43 16.53
C ALA A 204 15.09 0.95 16.48
N SER A 205 14.41 0.17 15.63
CA SER A 205 14.71 -1.24 15.41
C SER A 205 16.04 -1.39 14.65
N GLU A 206 16.83 -2.35 15.09
CA GLU A 206 18.15 -2.65 14.55
C GLU A 206 18.15 -3.87 13.63
N GLY A 207 19.23 -4.04 12.87
CA GLY A 207 19.45 -5.20 12.01
C GLY A 207 18.34 -5.43 10.99
N GLU A 208 17.92 -6.69 10.83
CA GLU A 208 16.85 -7.09 9.91
C GLU A 208 15.52 -6.37 10.22
N ASP A 209 15.22 -6.13 11.50
CA ASP A 209 13.92 -5.61 11.92
C ASP A 209 13.71 -4.14 11.49
N ARG A 210 14.78 -3.43 11.13
CA ARG A 210 14.75 -2.10 10.50
C ARG A 210 14.04 -2.11 9.13
N TYR A 211 14.17 -3.22 8.40
CA TYR A 211 13.74 -3.35 7.00
C TYR A 211 12.56 -4.30 6.82
N ARG A 212 11.80 -4.59 7.88
CA ARG A 212 10.54 -5.33 7.74
C ARG A 212 9.56 -4.57 6.87
N ARG A 213 8.65 -5.32 6.24
CA ARG A 213 7.49 -4.76 5.54
C ARG A 213 6.77 -3.73 6.40
N ALA A 214 6.33 -2.63 5.80
CA ALA A 214 5.64 -1.52 6.45
C ALA A 214 4.36 -1.96 7.18
N LEU A 215 3.79 -3.11 6.81
CA LEU A 215 2.72 -3.79 7.56
C LEU A 215 3.07 -4.03 9.04
N TYR A 216 4.35 -4.26 9.35
CA TYR A 216 4.85 -4.49 10.70
C TYR A 216 5.26 -3.20 11.42
N THR A 217 5.24 -2.04 10.76
CA THR A 217 5.58 -0.78 11.41
C THR A 217 4.58 -0.47 12.53
N TYR A 218 5.12 -0.17 13.71
CA TYR A 218 4.31 0.19 14.87
C TYR A 218 3.49 1.45 14.59
N TRP A 219 2.21 1.40 14.95
CA TRP A 219 1.27 2.48 14.65
C TRP A 219 0.65 3.02 15.94
N LYS A 220 1.21 4.13 16.46
CA LYS A 220 0.58 4.89 17.55
C LYS A 220 -0.57 5.72 17.00
N ARG A 221 -1.75 5.60 17.62
CA ARG A 221 -2.98 6.29 17.19
C ARG A 221 -2.79 7.82 17.04
N SER A 222 -2.05 8.45 17.94
CA SER A 222 -1.85 9.90 17.99
C SER A 222 -0.58 10.41 17.30
N SER A 223 0.37 9.54 16.95
CA SER A 223 1.60 9.90 16.26
C SER A 223 2.03 8.74 15.35
N PRO A 224 1.39 8.60 14.18
CA PRO A 224 1.78 7.60 13.18
C PRO A 224 3.19 7.84 12.63
N TYR A 225 3.77 6.82 12.00
CA TYR A 225 5.10 6.94 11.39
C TYR A 225 5.11 8.03 10.28
N PRO A 226 5.98 9.06 10.36
CA PRO A 226 5.92 10.24 9.50
C PRO A 226 5.99 9.93 8.01
N SER A 227 6.86 9.01 7.61
CA SER A 227 7.02 8.64 6.21
C SER A 227 5.72 8.07 5.64
N LEU A 228 4.95 7.30 6.41
CA LEU A 228 3.67 6.78 5.93
C LEU A 228 2.61 7.88 5.81
N LEU A 229 2.60 8.86 6.73
CA LEU A 229 1.68 10.01 6.67
C LEU A 229 1.90 10.86 5.43
N ALA A 230 3.15 11.06 5.02
CA ALA A 230 3.48 11.81 3.80
C ALA A 230 2.86 11.18 2.53
N PHE A 231 2.64 9.85 2.53
CA PHE A 231 2.02 9.09 1.44
C PHE A 231 0.57 8.70 1.72
N ASP A 232 -0.19 9.59 2.36
CA ASP A 232 -1.64 9.48 2.56
C ASP A 232 -2.09 8.25 3.36
N ALA A 233 -1.23 7.74 4.26
CA ALA A 233 -1.68 6.73 5.22
C ALA A 233 -2.72 7.34 6.18
N PRO A 234 -3.86 6.67 6.41
CA PRO A 234 -4.94 7.22 7.22
C PRO A 234 -4.54 7.27 8.69
N MET A 235 -4.98 8.30 9.42
CA MET A 235 -4.86 8.29 10.87
C MET A 235 -5.73 7.17 11.47
N ARG A 236 -5.24 6.51 12.53
CA ARG A 236 -5.92 5.38 13.18
C ARG A 236 -6.95 5.80 14.23
N ASP A 237 -7.33 7.06 14.22
CA ASP A 237 -8.37 7.62 15.08
C ASP A 237 -9.76 7.60 14.44
N VAL A 238 -9.84 7.47 13.11
CA VAL A 238 -11.06 7.31 12.33
C VAL A 238 -10.98 6.09 11.40
N CYS A 239 -12.14 5.53 11.04
CA CYS A 239 -12.21 4.45 10.06
C CYS A 239 -12.17 5.03 8.64
N VAL A 240 -11.29 4.50 7.78
CA VAL A 240 -11.14 4.93 6.38
C VAL A 240 -11.46 3.77 5.44
N SER A 241 -12.54 3.91 4.67
CA SER A 241 -12.98 2.93 3.66
C SER A 241 -12.17 3.01 2.36
N ARG A 242 -11.83 4.23 1.95
CA ARG A 242 -11.11 4.57 0.73
C ARG A 242 -10.04 5.61 1.05
N ARG A 243 -8.80 5.37 0.60
CA ARG A 243 -7.71 6.36 0.68
C ARG A 243 -7.78 7.26 -0.56
N ILE A 244 -7.68 8.57 -0.36
CA ILE A 244 -7.59 9.53 -1.46
C ILE A 244 -6.10 9.77 -1.71
N PRO A 245 -5.54 9.31 -2.84
CA PRO A 245 -4.13 9.54 -3.12
C PRO A 245 -3.90 11.00 -3.49
N THR A 246 -2.82 11.58 -2.99
CA THR A 246 -2.33 12.89 -3.39
C THR A 246 -1.05 12.75 -4.21
N ASN A 247 -0.65 13.85 -4.86
CA ASN A 247 0.63 13.95 -5.55
C ASN A 247 1.22 15.31 -5.21
N THR A 248 2.09 15.34 -4.20
CA THR A 248 2.65 16.59 -3.68
C THR A 248 4.16 16.61 -3.87
N PRO A 249 4.78 17.79 -4.06
CA PRO A 249 6.24 17.91 -4.05
C PRO A 249 6.88 17.36 -2.78
N LEU A 250 6.17 17.41 -1.64
CA LEU A 250 6.64 16.87 -0.37
C LEU A 250 6.88 15.36 -0.43
N GLN A 251 6.03 14.60 -1.14
CA GLN A 251 6.23 13.16 -1.31
C GLN A 251 7.53 12.85 -2.06
N ALA A 252 7.83 13.61 -3.11
CA ALA A 252 9.11 13.48 -3.82
C ALA A 252 10.29 13.78 -2.89
N LEU A 253 10.20 14.86 -2.09
CA LEU A 253 11.22 15.20 -1.10
C LEU A 253 11.39 14.12 -0.04
N VAL A 254 10.32 13.44 0.39
CA VAL A 254 10.43 12.32 1.33
C VAL A 254 11.20 11.16 0.72
N THR A 255 10.90 10.74 -0.51
CA THR A 255 11.68 9.65 -1.14
C THR A 255 13.13 10.02 -1.44
N LEU A 256 13.46 11.30 -1.58
CA LEU A 256 14.84 11.76 -1.75
C LEU A 256 15.62 11.78 -0.43
N ASN A 257 14.98 12.14 0.68
CA ASN A 257 15.68 12.55 1.90
C ASN A 257 15.41 11.69 3.15
N ASP A 258 14.29 10.99 3.23
CA ASP A 258 13.99 10.18 4.41
C ASP A 258 14.98 9.00 4.50
N PRO A 259 15.57 8.73 5.69
CA PRO A 259 16.66 7.77 5.85
C PRO A 259 16.41 6.40 5.20
N VAL A 260 15.17 5.90 5.22
CA VAL A 260 14.88 4.57 4.64
C VAL A 260 15.11 4.53 3.13
N TYR A 261 14.84 5.63 2.42
CA TYR A 261 15.03 5.69 0.96
C TYR A 261 16.48 6.01 0.58
N VAL A 262 17.18 6.78 1.41
CA VAL A 262 18.63 6.99 1.25
C VAL A 262 19.38 5.67 1.43
N GLU A 263 19.04 4.89 2.46
CA GLU A 263 19.60 3.56 2.69
C GLU A 263 19.28 2.59 1.54
N ALA A 264 18.03 2.61 1.04
CA ALA A 264 17.63 1.83 -0.12
C ALA A 264 18.42 2.23 -1.38
N ALA A 265 18.67 3.52 -1.61
CA ALA A 265 19.47 4.00 -2.73
C ALA A 265 20.92 3.53 -2.63
N GLN A 266 21.52 3.61 -1.44
CA GLN A 266 22.89 3.13 -1.19
C GLN A 266 23.01 1.62 -1.39
N ALA A 267 22.03 0.84 -0.92
CA ALA A 267 22.00 -0.60 -1.14
C ALA A 267 21.76 -0.96 -2.62
N LEU A 268 20.88 -0.22 -3.32
CA LEU A 268 20.67 -0.38 -4.75
C LEU A 268 21.94 -0.07 -5.56
N ALA A 269 22.70 0.96 -5.20
CA ALA A 269 23.98 1.27 -5.83
C ALA A 269 25.02 0.14 -5.69
N ARG A 270 25.08 -0.50 -4.52
CA ARG A 270 25.93 -1.69 -4.32
C ARG A 270 25.53 -2.83 -5.25
N ARG A 271 24.22 -3.06 -5.42
CA ARG A 271 23.70 -4.04 -6.39
C ARG A 271 24.04 -3.65 -7.82
N MET A 272 23.92 -2.37 -8.19
CA MET A 272 24.29 -1.88 -9.51
C MET A 272 25.77 -2.17 -9.81
N ARG A 273 26.67 -1.93 -8.84
CA ARG A 273 28.10 -2.22 -8.97
C ARG A 273 28.39 -3.72 -9.06
N ALA A 274 27.76 -4.53 -8.22
CA ALA A 274 27.98 -5.98 -8.18
C ALA A 274 27.40 -6.72 -9.39
N GLU A 275 26.24 -6.29 -9.89
CA GLU A 275 25.47 -7.00 -10.92
C GLU A 275 25.58 -6.36 -12.32
N GLY A 276 26.17 -5.16 -12.42
CA GLY A 276 26.27 -4.37 -13.66
C GLY A 276 27.60 -4.49 -14.42
N GLY A 277 28.56 -5.25 -13.89
CA GLY A 277 29.89 -5.44 -14.48
C GLY A 277 30.81 -4.23 -14.33
N ASP A 278 31.83 -4.16 -15.19
CA ASP A 278 32.95 -3.20 -15.05
C ASP A 278 32.66 -1.82 -15.63
N SER A 279 31.71 -1.71 -16.55
CA SER A 279 31.35 -0.44 -17.19
C SER A 279 30.31 0.34 -16.40
N VAL A 280 30.43 1.67 -16.38
CA VAL A 280 29.43 2.56 -15.78
C VAL A 280 28.07 2.35 -16.44
N ASP A 281 28.01 2.30 -17.78
CA ASP A 281 26.78 2.06 -18.53
C ASP A 281 26.09 0.75 -18.12
N GLY A 282 26.85 -0.34 -17.93
CA GLY A 282 26.31 -1.61 -17.46
C GLY A 282 25.67 -1.50 -16.08
N ARG A 283 26.30 -0.76 -15.16
CA ARG A 283 25.78 -0.49 -13.80
C ARG A 283 24.51 0.36 -13.84
N LEU A 284 24.47 1.40 -14.66
CA LEU A 284 23.30 2.27 -14.85
C LEU A 284 22.13 1.48 -15.45
N GLN A 285 22.37 0.72 -16.52
CA GLN A 285 21.36 -0.16 -17.13
C GLN A 285 20.84 -1.20 -16.14
N ARG A 286 21.72 -1.76 -15.29
CA ARG A 286 21.30 -2.72 -14.27
C ARG A 286 20.36 -2.08 -13.26
N GLY A 287 20.71 -0.91 -12.72
CA GLY A 287 19.85 -0.16 -11.79
C GLY A 287 18.49 0.15 -12.38
N TYR A 288 18.46 0.67 -13.61
CA TYR A 288 17.20 0.96 -14.31
C TYR A 288 16.35 -0.30 -14.50
N ARG A 289 16.95 -1.44 -14.89
CA ARG A 289 16.23 -2.72 -15.03
C ARG A 289 15.72 -3.28 -13.71
N LEU A 290 16.47 -3.13 -12.61
CA LEU A 290 16.03 -3.59 -11.28
C LEU A 290 14.79 -2.85 -10.81
N VAL A 291 14.68 -1.57 -11.15
CA VAL A 291 13.61 -0.69 -10.67
C VAL A 291 12.40 -0.67 -11.62
N LEU A 292 12.63 -0.66 -12.93
CA LEU A 292 11.57 -0.51 -13.95
C LEU A 292 11.30 -1.77 -14.77
N MET A 293 12.01 -2.87 -14.50
CA MET A 293 11.84 -4.18 -15.16
C MET A 293 11.95 -4.15 -16.70
N ARG A 294 12.62 -3.13 -17.24
CA ARG A 294 12.88 -2.93 -18.67
C ARG A 294 14.21 -2.18 -18.87
N PRO A 295 14.87 -2.27 -20.03
CA PRO A 295 16.08 -1.48 -20.29
C PRO A 295 15.75 0.01 -20.48
N PRO A 296 16.69 0.93 -20.17
CA PRO A 296 16.57 2.33 -20.58
C PRO A 296 16.78 2.45 -22.09
N ASP A 297 16.16 3.46 -22.71
CA ASP A 297 16.53 3.89 -24.06
C ASP A 297 17.84 4.69 -24.05
N ALA A 298 18.37 5.01 -25.24
CA ALA A 298 19.65 5.67 -25.38
C ALA A 298 19.67 7.09 -24.77
N ALA A 299 18.56 7.83 -24.86
CA ALA A 299 18.44 9.17 -24.30
C ALA A 299 18.44 9.11 -22.76
N THR A 300 17.63 8.23 -22.18
CA THR A 300 17.57 7.99 -20.74
C THR A 300 18.92 7.56 -20.19
N LEU A 301 19.63 6.66 -20.88
CA LEU A 301 20.96 6.23 -20.45
C LEU A 301 21.97 7.40 -20.49
N ALA A 302 21.87 8.29 -21.47
CA ALA A 302 22.71 9.48 -21.53
C ALA A 302 22.47 10.44 -20.35
N GLU A 303 21.20 10.67 -19.98
CA GLU A 303 20.83 11.47 -18.81
C GLU A 303 21.37 10.87 -17.50
N LEU A 304 21.20 9.55 -17.31
CA LEU A 304 21.75 8.85 -16.14
C LEU A 304 23.28 8.95 -16.08
N ARG A 305 23.95 8.93 -17.23
CA ARG A 305 25.40 9.10 -17.32
C ARG A 305 25.83 10.53 -16.95
N GLY A 306 25.08 11.54 -17.39
CA GLY A 306 25.28 12.94 -17.00
C GLY A 306 25.17 13.11 -15.48
N LEU A 307 24.06 12.64 -14.89
CA LEU A 307 23.85 12.68 -13.43
C LEU A 307 24.97 11.98 -12.66
N TYR A 308 25.42 10.81 -13.14
CA TYR A 308 26.54 10.09 -12.54
C TYR A 308 27.85 10.90 -12.59
N ALA A 309 28.17 11.50 -13.74
CA ALA A 309 29.40 12.27 -13.93
C ALA A 309 29.42 13.55 -13.06
N ASP A 310 28.28 14.22 -12.95
CA ASP A 310 28.12 15.41 -12.10
C ASP A 310 28.29 15.05 -10.62
N ALA A 311 27.61 13.99 -10.17
CA ALA A 311 27.73 13.49 -8.80
C ALA A 311 29.16 13.03 -8.48
N LEU A 312 29.82 12.35 -9.43
CA LEU A 312 31.20 11.90 -9.28
C LEU A 312 32.16 13.09 -9.13
N THR A 313 31.97 14.13 -9.94
CA THR A 313 32.77 15.37 -9.87
C THR A 313 32.58 16.04 -8.51
N HIS A 314 31.34 16.15 -8.04
CA HIS A 314 31.03 16.70 -6.73
C HIS A 314 31.71 15.93 -5.58
N PHE A 315 31.55 14.61 -5.52
CA PHE A 315 32.10 13.80 -4.42
C PHE A 315 33.62 13.60 -4.48
N ARG A 316 34.25 13.81 -5.65
CA ARG A 316 35.72 13.90 -5.75
C ARG A 316 36.26 15.23 -5.22
N ALA A 317 35.47 16.30 -5.31
CA ALA A 317 35.84 17.63 -4.83
C ALA A 317 35.52 17.85 -3.34
N ASP A 318 34.45 17.24 -2.82
CA ASP A 318 34.00 17.38 -1.43
C ASP A 318 33.88 16.01 -0.73
N GLU A 319 34.99 15.57 -0.13
CA GLU A 319 35.05 14.34 0.67
C GLU A 319 34.10 14.39 1.88
N ALA A 320 33.91 15.56 2.49
CA ALA A 320 33.03 15.69 3.64
C ALA A 320 31.57 15.48 3.25
N ALA A 321 31.14 15.95 2.07
CA ALA A 321 29.81 15.66 1.51
C ALA A 321 29.62 14.15 1.26
N ARG A 322 30.64 13.47 0.72
CA ARG A 322 30.61 12.02 0.49
C ARG A 322 30.40 11.25 1.80
N VAL A 323 31.16 11.59 2.84
CA VAL A 323 31.03 10.96 4.16
C VAL A 323 29.65 11.22 4.75
N ARG A 324 29.17 12.47 4.75
CA ARG A 324 27.82 12.81 5.24
C ARG A 324 26.71 12.05 4.51
N PHE A 325 26.82 11.90 3.19
CA PHE A 325 25.81 11.19 2.40
C PHE A 325 25.68 9.72 2.81
N PHE A 326 26.78 9.07 3.19
CA PHE A 326 26.78 7.67 3.64
C PHE A 326 26.64 7.47 5.14
N GLN A 327 26.70 8.53 5.94
CA GLN A 327 26.44 8.48 7.38
C GLN A 327 24.93 8.33 7.65
N THR A 328 24.42 7.13 7.38
CA THR A 328 23.08 6.69 7.81
C THR A 328 23.24 5.70 8.96
N ALA A 329 22.20 5.52 9.77
CA ALA A 329 22.26 4.55 10.86
C ALA A 329 22.33 3.08 10.39
N ALA A 330 22.29 2.81 9.07
CA ALA A 330 22.62 1.52 8.46
C ALA A 330 24.11 1.33 8.14
N TYR A 331 24.84 2.44 8.04
CA TYR A 331 26.29 2.48 7.80
C TYR A 331 26.98 3.33 8.89
N PRO A 332 26.88 2.93 10.17
CA PRO A 332 27.51 3.66 11.26
C PRO A 332 29.04 3.72 11.09
N ASP A 333 29.62 2.66 10.49
CA ASP A 333 31.05 2.48 10.27
C ASP A 333 31.42 2.57 8.77
N ALA A 334 30.87 3.54 8.03
CA ALA A 334 31.58 3.99 6.84
C ALA A 334 32.98 4.40 7.32
N SER A 335 34.04 3.71 6.85
CA SER A 335 35.41 3.97 7.30
C SER A 335 35.74 5.46 7.27
N ALA A 336 36.79 5.93 7.96
CA ALA A 336 37.18 7.35 7.88
C ALA A 336 37.36 7.86 6.42
N ALA A 337 37.59 6.95 5.45
CA ALA A 337 37.64 7.24 4.02
C ALA A 337 36.28 7.18 3.28
N GLY A 338 35.23 6.64 3.90
CA GLY A 338 33.90 6.44 3.29
C GLY A 338 33.93 5.46 2.10
N PRO A 339 32.77 5.23 1.43
CA PRO A 339 32.73 4.57 0.13
C PRO A 339 33.47 5.39 -0.94
N GLU A 340 33.83 4.76 -2.07
CA GLU A 340 34.47 5.47 -3.18
C GLU A 340 33.53 6.56 -3.73
N ALA A 341 34.08 7.61 -4.36
CA ALA A 341 33.25 8.66 -4.96
C ALA A 341 32.32 8.10 -6.05
N GLU A 342 32.75 7.02 -6.70
CA GLU A 342 32.01 6.22 -7.67
C GLU A 342 30.78 5.55 -7.04
N ASP A 343 30.89 5.04 -5.81
CA ASP A 343 29.77 4.44 -5.09
C ASP A 343 28.75 5.51 -4.68
N ALA A 344 29.23 6.67 -4.25
CA ALA A 344 28.40 7.84 -3.92
C ALA A 344 27.62 8.34 -5.14
N ALA A 345 28.29 8.45 -6.29
CA ALA A 345 27.67 8.84 -7.54
C ALA A 345 26.62 7.81 -8.01
N LEU A 346 26.90 6.50 -7.88
CA LEU A 346 25.90 5.46 -8.15
C LEU A 346 24.69 5.57 -7.21
N ALA A 347 24.91 5.90 -5.93
CA ALA A 347 23.83 6.06 -4.96
C ALA A 347 22.94 7.28 -5.24
N VAL A 348 23.50 8.39 -5.75
CA VAL A 348 22.71 9.52 -6.26
C VAL A 348 21.83 9.09 -7.44
N VAL A 349 22.39 8.35 -8.39
CA VAL A 349 21.59 7.81 -9.51
C VAL A 349 20.51 6.86 -8.99
N ALA A 350 20.84 5.94 -8.08
CA ALA A 350 19.89 5.03 -7.48
C ALA A 350 18.74 5.76 -6.76
N ASN A 351 19.05 6.84 -6.04
CA ASN A 351 18.07 7.69 -5.37
C ASN A 351 17.13 8.38 -6.38
N ALA A 352 17.69 8.92 -7.47
CA ALA A 352 16.90 9.49 -8.56
C ALA A 352 16.00 8.44 -9.22
N LEU A 353 16.51 7.21 -9.45
CA LEU A 353 15.72 6.10 -9.99
C LEU A 353 14.55 5.74 -9.06
N LEU A 354 14.77 5.65 -7.75
CA LEU A 354 13.72 5.33 -6.77
C LEU A 354 12.64 6.43 -6.66
N ASN A 355 12.97 7.67 -6.99
CA ASN A 355 12.06 8.82 -6.98
C ASN A 355 11.36 9.05 -8.34
N LEU A 356 11.57 8.20 -9.34
CA LEU A 356 10.86 8.32 -10.61
C LEU A 356 9.35 8.09 -10.43
N ASP A 357 8.54 8.87 -11.13
CA ASP A 357 7.08 8.70 -11.08
C ASP A 357 6.65 7.28 -11.50
N ALA A 358 7.32 6.69 -12.49
CA ALA A 358 7.07 5.31 -12.93
C ALA A 358 7.32 4.26 -11.83
N VAL A 359 8.08 4.59 -10.79
CA VAL A 359 8.36 3.72 -9.64
C VAL A 359 7.30 3.91 -8.56
N LEU A 360 6.79 5.11 -8.40
CA LEU A 360 5.74 5.41 -7.43
C LEU A 360 4.31 5.05 -7.92
N MET A 361 4.23 4.39 -9.08
CA MET A 361 3.00 3.98 -9.75
C MET A 361 3.03 2.47 -10.03
N LYS A 362 1.86 1.84 -10.07
CA LYS A 362 1.65 0.47 -10.54
C LYS A 362 0.63 0.39 -11.68
#